data_AF-A0A1F5WP50-F1
#
_entry.id   AF-A0A1F5WP50-F1
#
_cell.length_a   1.000
_cell.length_b   1.000
_cell.length_c   1.000
_cell.angle_alpha   90.00
_cell.angle_beta   90.00
_cell.angle_gamma   90.00
#
_symmetry.space_group_name_H-M   'P 1'
#
loop_
_entity.id
_entity.type
_entity.pdbx_description
1 polymer ?
#
loop_
_entity_poly.entity_id
_entity_poly.type
_entity_poly.pdbx_seq_one_letter_code
_entity_poly.pdbx_strand_id
1 'polypeptide(L)'
;MKKGFTLIELMLVFAIIGILVSLVAVQVGASRNKANDAKIKAQVYGAKGAAEIYFGTNDGYGLANASQATGGATCTGNMFADQNSGMSSYGKATNYPPGTNLICVQNLSTFAFAASMSVIEDYWCVDSIGSPGLITISNPGNILSSDDSCPKMDAK
;
A
#
# COMPACT_ATOMS: atom_id res chain seq x y z
N MET A 1 47.68 -7.20 -39.03
CA MET A 1 47.96 -6.26 -37.92
C MET A 1 46.69 -6.14 -37.09
N LYS A 2 46.71 -6.51 -35.80
CA LYS A 2 45.55 -6.32 -34.90
C LYS A 2 45.64 -4.90 -34.33
N LYS A 3 44.69 -4.02 -34.67
CA LYS A 3 44.54 -2.72 -34.03
C LYS A 3 44.08 -2.98 -32.58
N GLY A 4 44.92 -2.63 -31.61
CA GLY A 4 44.54 -2.62 -30.20
C GLY A 4 43.79 -1.33 -29.87
N PHE A 5 42.83 -1.42 -28.95
CA PHE A 5 42.19 -0.24 -28.35
C PHE A 5 43.22 0.55 -27.53
N THR A 6 43.16 1.88 -27.58
CA THR A 6 44.01 2.73 -26.76
C THR A 6 43.47 2.83 -25.32
N LEU A 7 44.37 2.99 -24.35
CA LEU A 7 43.99 3.19 -22.94
C LEU A 7 43.11 4.43 -22.75
N ILE A 8 43.34 5.48 -23.53
CA ILE A 8 42.56 6.71 -23.46
C ILE A 8 41.13 6.53 -24.00
N GLU A 9 40.95 5.71 -25.04
CA GLU A 9 39.61 5.35 -25.54
C GLU A 9 38.81 4.58 -24.50
N LEU A 10 39.43 3.64 -23.80
CA LEU A 10 38.74 2.88 -22.74
C LEU A 10 38.42 3.76 -21.53
N MET A 11 39.34 4.66 -21.16
CA MET A 11 39.18 5.57 -20.02
C MET A 11 38.07 6.60 -20.23
N LEU A 12 37.95 7.15 -21.45
CA LEU A 12 36.89 8.10 -21.80
C LEU A 12 35.50 7.44 -21.73
N VAL A 13 35.39 6.17 -22.15
CA VAL A 13 34.13 5.43 -22.15
C VAL A 13 33.61 5.24 -20.72
N PHE A 14 34.45 4.87 -19.76
CA PHE A 14 34.03 4.76 -18.36
C PHE A 14 33.63 6.12 -17.76
N ALA A 15 34.31 7.19 -18.15
CA ALA A 15 33.95 8.54 -17.71
C ALA A 15 32.54 8.92 -18.20
N ILE A 16 32.20 8.64 -19.46
CA ILE A 16 30.87 8.92 -20.02
C ILE A 16 29.80 8.00 -19.40
N ILE A 17 30.09 6.70 -19.24
CA ILE A 17 29.16 5.75 -18.60
C ILE A 17 28.83 6.22 -17.17
N GLY A 18 29.81 6.71 -16.41
CA GLY A 18 29.60 7.22 -15.05
C GLY A 18 28.61 8.39 -14.99
N ILE A 19 28.69 9.33 -15.95
CA ILE A 19 27.77 10.47 -16.05
C ILE A 19 26.36 10.00 -16.42
N LEU A 20 26.22 9.07 -17.34
CA LEU A 20 24.91 8.57 -17.76
C LEU A 20 24.23 7.75 -16.65
N VAL A 21 24.99 6.95 -15.90
CA VAL A 21 24.45 6.13 -14.79
C VAL A 21 23.90 6.99 -13.65
N SER A 22 24.56 8.11 -13.31
CA SER A 22 24.10 8.96 -12.22
C SER A 22 22.74 9.62 -12.51
N LEU A 23 22.50 10.05 -13.75
CA LEU A 23 21.21 10.62 -14.18
C LEU A 23 20.08 9.58 -14.14
N VAL A 24 20.35 8.36 -14.61
CA VAL A 24 19.35 7.28 -14.65
C VAL A 24 18.98 6.81 -13.24
N ALA A 25 19.95 6.77 -12.31
CA ALA A 25 19.71 6.29 -10.94
C ALA A 25 18.63 7.11 -10.20
N VAL A 26 18.66 8.44 -10.32
CA VAL A 26 17.67 9.33 -9.67
C VAL A 26 16.27 9.11 -10.24
N GLN A 27 16.15 8.99 -11.56
CA GLN A 27 14.86 8.81 -12.23
C GLN A 27 14.20 7.46 -11.88
N VAL A 28 15.00 6.40 -11.72
CA VAL A 28 14.52 5.07 -11.37
C VAL A 28 13.93 5.04 -9.96
N GLY A 29 14.49 5.78 -9.00
CA GLY A 29 13.95 5.87 -7.63
C GLY A 29 12.53 6.46 -7.60
N ALA A 30 12.34 7.63 -8.22
CA ALA A 30 11.03 8.29 -8.29
C ALA A 30 9.99 7.44 -9.06
N SER A 31 10.42 6.72 -10.10
CA SER A 31 9.53 5.86 -10.90
C SER A 31 9.08 4.62 -10.11
N ARG A 32 9.95 4.06 -9.25
CA ARG A 32 9.59 2.94 -8.36
C ARG A 32 8.57 3.36 -7.31
N ASN A 33 8.73 4.53 -6.70
CA ASN A 33 7.76 5.03 -5.72
C ASN A 33 6.37 5.22 -6.35
N LYS A 34 6.29 5.82 -7.55
CA LYS A 34 5.02 5.95 -8.30
C LYS A 34 4.41 4.59 -8.65
N ALA A 35 5.21 3.60 -9.03
CA ALA A 35 4.72 2.25 -9.30
C ALA A 35 4.20 1.56 -8.04
N ASN A 36 4.89 1.73 -6.91
CA ASN A 36 4.49 1.22 -5.61
C ASN A 36 3.15 1.85 -5.17
N ASP A 37 3.02 3.17 -5.28
CA ASP A 37 1.79 3.89 -4.96
C ASP A 37 0.63 3.44 -5.85
N ALA A 38 0.88 3.23 -7.16
CA ALA A 38 -0.14 2.71 -8.08
C ALA A 38 -0.57 1.28 -7.69
N LYS A 39 0.37 0.43 -7.29
CA LYS A 39 0.07 -0.92 -6.78
C LYS A 39 -0.77 -0.83 -5.50
N ILE A 40 -0.41 0.03 -4.54
CA ILE A 40 -1.15 0.23 -3.30
C ILE A 40 -2.59 0.65 -3.61
N LYS A 41 -2.78 1.67 -4.46
CA LYS A 41 -4.10 2.14 -4.87
C LYS A 41 -4.97 1.03 -5.48
N ALA A 42 -4.39 0.22 -6.37
CA ALA A 42 -5.10 -0.90 -6.99
C ALA A 42 -5.49 -1.99 -5.96
N GLN A 43 -4.58 -2.36 -5.07
CA GLN A 43 -4.85 -3.39 -4.04
C GLN A 43 -5.88 -2.92 -3.02
N VAL A 44 -5.78 -1.68 -2.53
CA VAL A 44 -6.77 -1.07 -1.63
C VAL A 44 -8.14 -0.98 -2.30
N TYR A 45 -8.20 -0.59 -3.57
CA TYR A 45 -9.47 -0.57 -4.30
C TYR A 45 -10.09 -1.97 -4.44
N GLY A 46 -9.26 -2.99 -4.70
CA GLY A 46 -9.70 -4.39 -4.68
C GLY A 46 -10.21 -4.83 -3.31
N ALA A 47 -9.60 -4.35 -2.22
CA ALA A 47 -10.05 -4.63 -0.86
C ALA A 47 -11.47 -4.14 -0.59
N LYS A 48 -11.86 -2.97 -1.14
CA LYS A 48 -13.25 -2.49 -1.08
C LYS A 48 -14.19 -3.47 -1.77
N GLY A 49 -13.92 -3.86 -3.01
CA GLY A 49 -14.77 -4.83 -3.73
C GLY A 49 -14.91 -6.16 -2.99
N ALA A 50 -13.82 -6.66 -2.40
CA ALA A 50 -13.83 -7.84 -1.56
C ALA A 50 -14.71 -7.65 -0.30
N ALA A 51 -14.56 -6.51 0.40
CA ALA A 51 -15.37 -6.20 1.58
C ALA A 51 -16.88 -6.18 1.25
N GLU A 52 -17.28 -5.58 0.12
CA GLU A 52 -18.69 -5.56 -0.31
C GLU A 52 -19.23 -6.97 -0.60
N ILE A 53 -18.42 -7.84 -1.22
CA ILE A 53 -18.79 -9.25 -1.45
C ILE A 53 -18.94 -10.00 -0.12
N TYR A 54 -18.02 -9.76 0.83
CA TYR A 54 -18.10 -10.32 2.17
C TYR A 54 -19.40 -9.91 2.87
N PHE A 55 -19.76 -8.63 2.79
CA PHE A 55 -21.00 -8.09 3.35
C PHE A 55 -22.23 -8.80 2.80
N GLY A 56 -22.31 -8.98 1.47
CA GLY A 56 -23.43 -9.68 0.83
C GLY A 56 -23.58 -11.15 1.19
N THR A 57 -22.56 -11.78 1.78
CA THR A 57 -22.57 -13.19 2.20
C THR A 57 -22.77 -13.37 3.71
N ASN A 58 -22.36 -12.39 4.51
CA ASN A 58 -22.28 -12.51 5.98
C ASN A 58 -23.16 -11.49 6.73
N ASP A 59 -23.99 -10.71 6.01
CA ASP A 59 -24.86 -9.66 6.55
C ASP A 59 -24.11 -8.64 7.44
N GLY A 60 -22.86 -8.37 7.11
CA GLY A 60 -22.02 -7.39 7.81
C GLY A 60 -20.53 -7.50 7.45
N TYR A 61 -19.72 -6.51 7.85
CA TYR A 61 -18.26 -6.53 7.65
C TYR A 61 -17.49 -7.26 8.78
N GLY A 62 -18.21 -7.89 9.70
CA GLY A 62 -17.64 -8.59 10.84
C GLY A 62 -17.80 -7.85 12.16
N LEU A 63 -17.19 -8.41 13.22
CA LEU A 63 -17.26 -7.78 14.55
C LEU A 63 -16.41 -6.52 14.61
N ALA A 64 -16.80 -5.60 15.48
CA ALA A 64 -16.10 -4.35 15.71
C ALA A 64 -14.63 -4.60 16.05
N ASN A 65 -13.73 -4.13 15.18
CA ASN A 65 -12.30 -4.31 15.34
C ASN A 65 -11.54 -3.20 14.61
N ALA A 66 -10.45 -2.76 15.22
CA ALA A 66 -9.40 -2.00 14.55
C ALA A 66 -8.10 -2.80 14.63
N SER A 67 -7.42 -2.94 13.51
CA SER A 67 -6.16 -3.65 13.41
C SER A 67 -5.18 -2.90 12.52
N GLN A 68 -3.91 -3.08 12.84
CA GLN A 68 -2.80 -2.54 12.08
C GLN A 68 -1.88 -3.68 11.70
N ALA A 69 -1.40 -3.69 10.47
CA ALA A 69 -0.53 -4.72 9.95
C ALA A 69 0.70 -4.11 9.27
N THR A 70 1.87 -4.54 9.73
CA THR A 70 3.18 -4.13 9.20
C THR A 70 4.05 -5.37 9.04
N GLY A 71 5.04 -5.32 8.15
CA GLY A 71 6.12 -6.31 8.14
C GLY A 71 5.67 -7.74 7.88
N GLY A 72 4.65 -7.91 7.03
CA GLY A 72 4.07 -9.21 6.69
C GLY A 72 2.98 -9.72 7.63
N ALA A 73 2.60 -8.95 8.65
CA ALA A 73 1.38 -9.19 9.41
C ALA A 73 0.13 -9.08 8.51
N THR A 74 -0.99 -9.60 9.02
CA THR A 74 -2.30 -9.50 8.36
C THR A 74 -3.23 -8.69 9.26
N CYS A 75 -4.09 -7.87 8.67
CA CYS A 75 -5.19 -7.27 9.40
C CYS A 75 -6.01 -8.38 10.09
N THR A 76 -6.15 -8.25 11.40
CA THR A 76 -6.92 -9.20 12.19
C THR A 76 -8.40 -8.81 12.14
N GLY A 77 -9.28 -9.81 12.14
CA GLY A 77 -10.74 -9.61 12.09
C GLY A 77 -11.43 -10.36 10.96
N ASN A 78 -12.76 -10.42 11.02
CA ASN A 78 -13.53 -11.43 10.29
C ASN A 78 -13.46 -11.30 8.76
N MET A 79 -13.66 -10.10 8.18
CA MET A 79 -13.74 -9.99 6.71
C MET A 79 -12.43 -10.33 6.00
N PHE A 80 -11.28 -9.96 6.58
CA PHE A 80 -9.97 -10.22 5.99
C PHE A 80 -9.30 -11.50 6.53
N ALA A 81 -9.98 -12.24 7.41
CA ALA A 81 -9.54 -13.56 7.86
C ALA A 81 -10.24 -14.71 7.11
N ASP A 82 -11.16 -14.42 6.19
CA ASP A 82 -11.82 -15.44 5.39
C ASP A 82 -10.81 -16.21 4.52
N GLN A 83 -10.69 -17.51 4.78
CA GLN A 83 -9.77 -18.43 4.11
C GLN A 83 -10.35 -19.01 2.83
N ASN A 84 -11.68 -18.95 2.65
CA ASN A 84 -12.38 -19.66 1.58
C ASN A 84 -12.52 -18.80 0.32
N SER A 85 -12.63 -17.49 0.47
CA SER A 85 -12.83 -16.54 -0.63
C SER A 85 -11.54 -15.97 -1.23
N GLY A 86 -10.38 -16.23 -0.60
CA GLY A 86 -9.10 -15.61 -0.99
C GLY A 86 -8.97 -14.12 -0.60
N MET A 87 -10.01 -13.53 0.03
CA MET A 87 -10.05 -12.12 0.44
C MET A 87 -8.98 -11.76 1.46
N SER A 88 -8.46 -12.74 2.22
CA SER A 88 -7.35 -12.55 3.15
C SER A 88 -6.06 -11.99 2.51
N SER A 89 -5.92 -12.08 1.19
CA SER A 89 -4.78 -11.48 0.48
C SER A 89 -4.80 -9.94 0.54
N TYR A 90 -5.97 -9.32 0.63
CA TYR A 90 -6.09 -7.86 0.75
C TYR A 90 -5.69 -7.36 2.13
N GLY A 91 -5.90 -8.15 3.19
CA GLY A 91 -5.46 -7.80 4.54
C GLY A 91 -3.97 -8.07 4.83
N LYS A 92 -3.24 -8.74 3.93
CA LYS A 92 -1.85 -9.16 4.14
C LYS A 92 -0.87 -8.08 3.72
N ALA A 93 -0.04 -7.60 4.65
CA ALA A 93 1.00 -6.61 4.34
C ALA A 93 2.01 -7.09 3.28
N THR A 94 2.20 -8.41 3.12
CA THR A 94 3.06 -8.99 2.07
C THR A 94 2.53 -8.81 0.64
N ASN A 95 1.23 -8.52 0.47
CA ASN A 95 0.65 -8.22 -0.83
C ASN A 95 1.03 -6.81 -1.34
N TYR A 96 1.53 -5.96 -0.46
CA TYR A 96 1.90 -4.58 -0.72
C TYR A 96 3.41 -4.41 -0.91
N PRO A 97 3.89 -3.25 -1.42
CA PRO A 97 5.31 -2.93 -1.40
C PRO A 97 5.93 -3.06 0.00
N PRO A 98 7.22 -3.44 0.11
CA PRO A 98 7.88 -3.52 1.41
C PRO A 98 7.82 -2.20 2.18
N GLY A 99 7.49 -2.26 3.47
CA GLY A 99 7.34 -1.09 4.32
C GLY A 99 5.94 -0.46 4.33
N THR A 100 4.98 -0.99 3.56
CA THR A 100 3.59 -0.54 3.64
C THR A 100 2.96 -0.99 4.96
N ASN A 101 2.37 -0.03 5.68
CA ASN A 101 1.52 -0.25 6.83
C ASN A 101 0.06 -0.30 6.36
N LEU A 102 -0.68 -1.29 6.83
CA LEU A 102 -2.12 -1.39 6.62
C LEU A 102 -2.85 -1.06 7.91
N ILE A 103 -3.98 -0.39 7.77
CA ILE A 103 -4.90 -0.12 8.86
C ILE A 103 -6.28 -0.56 8.40
N CYS A 104 -6.91 -1.41 9.19
CA CYS A 104 -8.20 -2.00 8.90
C CYS A 104 -9.13 -1.77 10.09
N VAL A 105 -10.23 -1.07 9.83
CA VAL A 105 -11.30 -0.86 10.80
C VAL A 105 -12.58 -1.45 10.23
N GLN A 106 -13.31 -2.19 11.04
CA GLN A 106 -14.54 -2.85 10.63
C GLN A 106 -15.52 -2.95 11.78
N ASN A 107 -16.80 -2.98 11.44
CA ASN A 107 -17.89 -3.37 12.33
C ASN A 107 -19.01 -4.03 11.52
N LEU A 108 -20.19 -4.22 12.12
CA LEU A 108 -21.29 -4.91 11.42
C LEU A 108 -21.82 -4.13 10.21
N SER A 109 -21.68 -2.81 10.17
CA SER A 109 -22.34 -1.95 9.18
C SER A 109 -21.38 -1.16 8.30
N THR A 110 -20.15 -0.92 8.75
CA THR A 110 -19.17 -0.07 8.06
C THR A 110 -17.77 -0.63 8.17
N PHE A 111 -16.91 -0.21 7.24
CA PHE A 111 -15.48 -0.49 7.28
C PHE A 111 -14.67 0.67 6.73
N ALA A 112 -13.40 0.72 7.13
CA ALA A 112 -12.37 1.53 6.50
C ALA A 112 -11.07 0.73 6.39
N PHE A 113 -10.40 0.87 5.26
CA PHE A 113 -9.15 0.21 4.96
C PHE A 113 -8.19 1.24 4.37
N ALA A 114 -7.02 1.38 4.99
CA ALA A 114 -6.01 2.34 4.57
C ALA A 114 -4.65 1.65 4.43
N ALA A 115 -3.85 2.09 3.45
CA ALA A 115 -2.49 1.61 3.25
C ALA A 115 -1.53 2.78 3.08
N SER A 116 -0.39 2.75 3.78
CA SER A 116 0.59 3.83 3.74
C SER A 116 1.24 3.95 2.37
N MET A 117 1.45 5.17 1.92
CA MET A 117 2.06 5.51 0.64
C MET A 117 3.57 5.73 0.78
N SER A 118 4.23 6.04 -0.33
CA SER A 118 5.66 6.37 -0.35
C SER A 118 5.99 7.66 0.42
N VAL A 119 5.01 8.54 0.63
CA VAL A 119 5.13 9.75 1.47
C VAL A 119 4.75 9.38 2.90
N ILE A 120 5.52 9.87 3.87
CA ILE A 120 5.30 9.62 5.30
C ILE A 120 3.94 10.20 5.70
N GLU A 121 3.20 9.48 6.55
CA GLU A 121 1.85 9.82 7.04
C GLU A 121 0.74 9.86 5.99
N ASP A 122 1.05 9.79 4.70
CA ASP A 122 0.04 9.66 3.64
C ASP A 122 -0.45 8.21 3.54
N TYR A 123 -1.78 8.06 3.52
CA TYR A 123 -2.45 6.78 3.31
C TYR A 123 -3.44 6.88 2.16
N TRP A 124 -3.53 5.83 1.37
CA TRP A 124 -4.64 5.64 0.47
C TRP A 124 -5.73 4.84 1.17
N CYS A 125 -6.90 5.44 1.32
CA CYS A 125 -8.00 4.88 2.09
C CYS A 125 -9.24 4.60 1.22
N VAL A 126 -9.95 3.53 1.57
CA VAL A 126 -11.30 3.21 1.10
C VAL A 126 -12.18 2.85 2.29
N ASP A 127 -13.47 3.13 2.17
CA ASP A 127 -14.47 2.77 3.18
C ASP A 127 -15.78 2.30 2.52
N SER A 128 -16.74 1.91 3.33
CA SER A 128 -18.08 1.45 2.91
C SER A 128 -18.99 2.55 2.36
N ILE A 129 -18.67 3.84 2.56
CA ILE A 129 -19.63 4.94 2.36
C ILE A 129 -19.20 5.86 1.22
N GLY A 130 -17.91 6.10 1.08
CA GLY A 130 -17.30 7.11 0.24
C GLY A 130 -16.47 6.55 -0.91
N SER A 131 -15.88 7.49 -1.64
CA SER A 131 -14.92 7.17 -2.70
C SER A 131 -13.52 7.00 -2.13
N PRO A 132 -12.68 6.16 -2.76
CA PRO A 132 -11.26 6.06 -2.41
C PRO A 132 -10.58 7.42 -2.44
N GLY A 133 -9.70 7.69 -1.47
CA GLY A 133 -9.04 8.98 -1.34
C GLY A 133 -7.70 8.91 -0.62
N LEU A 134 -6.91 9.97 -0.81
CA LEU A 134 -5.72 10.23 -0.01
C LEU A 134 -6.18 10.83 1.32
N ILE A 135 -5.66 10.30 2.42
CA ILE A 135 -5.82 10.81 3.78
C ILE A 135 -4.45 10.89 4.45
N THR A 136 -4.35 11.65 5.53
CA THR A 136 -3.15 11.75 6.35
C THR A 136 -3.45 11.21 7.74
N ILE A 137 -2.62 10.29 8.23
CA ILE A 137 -2.77 9.71 9.56
C ILE A 137 -1.47 9.96 10.33
N SER A 138 -1.50 10.93 11.24
CA SER A 138 -0.33 11.36 12.00
C SER A 138 -0.06 10.46 13.20
N ASN A 139 -1.09 9.83 13.77
CA ASN A 139 -0.91 8.84 14.83
C ASN A 139 -1.74 7.56 14.61
N PRO A 140 -1.21 6.60 13.82
CA PRO A 140 -1.85 5.31 13.59
C PRO A 140 -2.16 4.53 14.88
N GLY A 141 -1.42 4.75 15.96
CA GLY A 141 -1.65 4.11 17.26
C GLY A 141 -2.99 4.49 17.92
N ASN A 142 -3.60 5.59 17.50
CA ASN A 142 -4.87 6.10 18.04
C ASN A 142 -6.11 5.64 17.25
N ILE A 143 -5.94 4.83 16.20
CA ILE A 143 -7.07 4.29 15.44
C ILE A 143 -7.85 3.31 16.32
N LEU A 144 -9.14 3.55 16.47
CA LEU A 144 -10.09 2.75 17.23
C LEU A 144 -11.13 2.11 16.30
N SER A 145 -11.90 1.16 16.82
CA SER A 145 -12.99 0.51 16.07
C SER A 145 -14.13 1.47 15.68
N SER A 146 -14.16 2.68 16.25
CA SER A 146 -15.10 3.74 15.89
C SER A 146 -14.67 4.56 14.68
N ASP A 147 -13.41 4.45 14.25
CA ASP A 147 -12.83 5.19 13.12
C ASP A 147 -13.07 4.41 11.82
N ASP A 148 -14.32 4.03 11.61
CA ASP A 148 -14.85 3.12 10.59
C ASP A 148 -15.13 3.81 9.24
N SER A 149 -14.48 4.94 8.97
CA SER A 149 -14.57 5.66 7.69
C SER A 149 -13.29 6.44 7.44
N CYS A 150 -12.95 6.69 6.17
CA CYS A 150 -11.73 7.41 5.81
C CYS A 150 -11.64 8.80 6.44
N PRO A 151 -12.72 9.62 6.51
CA PRO A 151 -12.65 10.92 7.19
C PRO A 151 -12.39 10.81 8.71
N LYS A 152 -12.82 9.74 9.37
CA LYS A 152 -12.54 9.54 10.80
C LYS A 152 -11.09 9.10 11.03
N MET A 153 -10.52 8.32 10.12
CA MET A 153 -9.11 7.93 10.16
C MET A 153 -8.20 9.13 9.86
N ASP A 154 -8.58 9.98 8.90
CA ASP A 154 -7.88 11.23 8.54
C ASP A 154 -7.78 12.21 9.71
N ALA A 155 -8.69 12.09 10.69
CA ALA A 155 -8.70 12.93 11.89
C ALA A 155 -7.74 12.44 13.00
N LYS A 156 -6.85 11.46 12.75
CA LYS A 156 -5.99 10.80 13.76
C LYS A 156 -4.51 10.98 13.50
#